data_AF-A0AB37P207-F1
#
_entry.id   AF-A0AB37P207-F1
#
_cell.length_a   1.000
_cell.length_b   1.000
_cell.length_c   1.000
_cell.angle_alpha   90.00
_cell.angle_beta   90.00
_cell.angle_gamma   90.00
#
_symmetry.space_group_name_H-M   'P 1'
#
loop_
_entity.id
_entity.type
_entity.pdbx_description
1 polymer ?
#
loop_
_entity_poly.entity_id
_entity_poly.type
_entity_poly.pdbx_seq_one_letter_code
_entity_poly.pdbx_strand_id
1 'polypeptide(L)'
;MHGALHGRVWHTARQICRETPTNHLWFSSQHTASFPRTTLQPKPAMRMMGRSLPSPYGDAIAISSPPLSSGEGIMTGFLSTFSKPFQLAVLLWPFVAVLLTVPAAVYLYHRDNRLRPASVLGAYSFMLYVLGLGCFTLYPWPRDSAAYCATHHLGAQLNPLQFIGDIRADGVTAILQLGMNIVLFVPMGFFLTRFFRLPSWVAVAVCCATSVCIEVAQLTGIFHLYPCAYRICDVDDVITNTLGGAVGVALGLWCNRAFPAPHIDKTEVTMHPGFLRRCVSFAVDMGIVSMCQMLSIVLWSYLGHGTIAPEGGSSLVLLSVWFVLFEGVVPWCTHGRTIGCLLTRMTVESTQRTLPQRLAFHAARTALLYTLTIGLCTWRSPWPFVLGLATVVWWIVCKQMPYDAIGEKRRTAGNPMAGGQSS
;
A
#
# COMPACT_ATOMS: atom_id res chain seq x y z
N MET A 1 18.98 -65.30 16.36
CA MET A 1 18.67 -66.63 16.91
C MET A 1 17.17 -66.82 16.88
N HIS A 2 16.73 -67.81 16.08
CA HIS A 2 15.40 -68.45 15.91
C HIS A 2 14.13 -67.58 16.08
N GLY A 3 13.31 -67.37 15.04
CA GLY A 3 12.58 -68.39 14.24
C GLY A 3 11.20 -68.61 14.88
N ALA A 4 10.04 -68.60 14.24
CA ALA A 4 9.64 -68.65 12.84
C ALA A 4 8.17 -68.19 12.75
N LEU A 5 7.77 -67.56 11.64
CA LEU A 5 6.45 -67.74 11.02
C LEU A 5 6.47 -67.09 9.63
N HIS A 6 6.81 -67.94 8.66
CA HIS A 6 6.89 -67.66 7.24
C HIS A 6 5.58 -68.10 6.56
N GLY A 7 5.03 -67.25 5.70
CA GLY A 7 4.51 -67.69 4.39
C GLY A 7 3.02 -68.08 4.25
N ARG A 8 2.27 -67.20 3.55
CA ARG A 8 1.45 -67.43 2.33
C ARG A 8 0.31 -66.40 2.30
N VAL A 9 0.39 -65.28 1.58
CA VAL A 9 0.40 -65.09 0.11
C VAL A 9 -0.80 -65.74 -0.57
N TRP A 10 -1.76 -64.89 -0.95
CA TRP A 10 -2.43 -64.86 -2.25
C TRP A 10 -2.44 -66.16 -3.06
N HIS A 11 -3.51 -66.94 -2.90
CA HIS A 11 -4.12 -67.86 -3.87
C HIS A 11 -5.26 -68.52 -3.07
N THR A 12 -6.53 -68.14 -3.25
CA THR A 12 -7.45 -68.94 -4.05
C THR A 12 -8.71 -68.11 -4.32
N ALA A 13 -8.72 -67.41 -5.45
CA ALA A 13 -9.94 -67.14 -6.19
C ALA A 13 -10.45 -68.47 -6.76
N ARG A 14 -11.63 -68.93 -6.33
CA ARG A 14 -12.57 -69.85 -7.01
C ARG A 14 -13.50 -70.49 -5.99
N GLN A 15 -14.51 -69.75 -5.55
CA GLN A 15 -15.80 -70.27 -5.12
C GLN A 15 -16.70 -69.04 -4.95
N ILE A 16 -17.81 -68.79 -5.64
CA ILE A 16 -18.62 -69.51 -6.61
C ILE A 16 -19.30 -68.41 -7.44
N CYS A 17 -19.02 -68.40 -8.74
CA CYS A 17 -19.89 -67.83 -9.76
C CYS A 17 -20.69 -69.03 -10.32
N ARG A 18 -21.94 -68.81 -10.78
CA ARG A 18 -23.02 -69.77 -11.11
C ARG A 18 -23.92 -69.97 -9.89
N GLU A 19 -25.17 -69.51 -9.87
CA GLU A 19 -26.22 -69.70 -10.87
C GLU A 19 -27.17 -68.49 -10.95
N THR A 20 -27.41 -67.98 -12.16
CA THR A 20 -28.69 -67.37 -12.56
C THR A 20 -29.46 -68.43 -13.35
N PRO A 21 -30.80 -68.42 -13.35
CA PRO A 21 -31.46 -67.90 -14.55
C PRO A 21 -32.84 -67.21 -14.35
N THR A 22 -32.98 -66.06 -15.01
CA THR A 22 -34.05 -65.68 -15.98
C THR A 22 -35.52 -65.41 -15.61
N ASN A 23 -36.01 -64.33 -16.26
CA ASN A 23 -37.34 -64.03 -16.84
C ASN A 23 -38.38 -63.31 -15.95
N HIS A 24 -38.72 -62.03 -16.18
CA HIS A 24 -39.44 -61.35 -17.29
C HIS A 24 -40.98 -61.37 -17.18
N LEU A 25 -41.55 -60.15 -17.28
CA LEU A 25 -42.92 -59.73 -17.67
C LEU A 25 -43.95 -59.74 -16.50
N TRP A 26 -44.64 -58.64 -16.19
CA TRP A 26 -45.66 -58.02 -17.07
C TRP A 26 -45.81 -56.49 -16.95
N PHE A 27 -46.27 -55.93 -18.07
CA PHE A 27 -46.59 -54.54 -18.42
C PHE A 27 -47.70 -53.87 -17.59
N SER A 28 -47.61 -52.54 -17.45
CA SER A 28 -48.66 -51.61 -17.90
C SER A 28 -48.12 -50.18 -18.09
N SER A 29 -48.41 -49.65 -19.29
CA SER A 29 -48.31 -48.27 -19.80
C SER A 29 -49.09 -47.24 -18.93
N GLN A 30 -48.92 -45.91 -18.94
CA GLN A 30 -48.67 -44.92 -20.01
C GLN A 30 -48.14 -43.61 -19.37
N HIS A 31 -47.19 -42.91 -20.03
CA HIS A 31 -47.30 -41.49 -20.44
C HIS A 31 -45.91 -40.89 -20.77
N THR A 32 -45.87 -40.31 -21.96
CA THR A 32 -44.83 -39.51 -22.61
C THR A 32 -44.21 -38.40 -21.76
N ALA A 33 -42.88 -38.31 -21.72
CA ALA A 33 -42.17 -37.04 -21.53
C ALA A 33 -40.81 -37.08 -22.24
N SER A 34 -40.66 -36.18 -23.19
CA SER A 34 -39.50 -35.85 -24.01
C SER A 34 -38.23 -35.55 -23.19
N PHE A 35 -37.10 -36.17 -23.57
CA PHE A 35 -35.76 -35.75 -23.16
C PHE A 35 -35.42 -34.36 -23.73
N PRO A 36 -35.01 -33.36 -22.92
CA PRO A 36 -34.24 -32.26 -23.45
C PRO A 36 -32.76 -32.67 -23.49
N ARG A 37 -32.15 -32.60 -24.66
CA ARG A 37 -30.69 -32.56 -24.80
C ARG A 37 -30.19 -31.32 -24.07
N THR A 38 -29.62 -31.49 -22.88
CA THR A 38 -28.86 -30.43 -22.20
C THR A 38 -27.51 -30.29 -22.91
N THR A 39 -27.45 -29.40 -23.90
CA THR A 39 -26.19 -28.84 -24.37
C THR A 39 -25.54 -28.08 -23.22
N LEU A 40 -24.49 -28.66 -22.61
CA LEU A 40 -23.56 -27.96 -21.73
C LEU A 40 -22.85 -26.87 -22.55
N GLN A 41 -23.39 -25.66 -22.50
CA GLN A 41 -22.70 -24.46 -22.96
C GLN A 41 -21.71 -24.01 -21.87
N PRO A 42 -20.42 -23.79 -22.17
CA PRO A 42 -19.47 -23.28 -21.19
C PRO A 42 -19.86 -21.85 -20.79
N LYS A 43 -20.21 -21.65 -19.52
CA LYS A 43 -20.50 -20.32 -18.97
C LYS A 43 -19.19 -19.52 -18.81
N PRO A 44 -19.21 -18.21 -19.09
CA PRO A 44 -17.99 -17.43 -19.25
C PRO A 44 -17.30 -17.11 -17.91
N ALA A 45 -15.98 -17.20 -17.95
CA ALA A 45 -15.07 -16.90 -16.85
C ALA A 45 -14.62 -15.43 -16.85
N MET A 46 -14.41 -14.87 -15.66
CA MET A 46 -13.98 -13.47 -15.45
C MET A 46 -12.44 -13.36 -15.46
N ARG A 47 -11.89 -12.63 -16.43
CA ARG A 47 -10.46 -12.30 -16.55
C ARG A 47 -10.10 -11.01 -15.81
N MET A 48 -8.80 -10.74 -15.64
CA MET A 48 -8.33 -9.42 -15.26
C MET A 48 -8.91 -8.39 -16.25
N MET A 49 -9.48 -7.31 -15.73
CA MET A 49 -10.20 -6.29 -16.52
C MET A 49 -11.47 -6.76 -17.26
N GLY A 50 -12.40 -7.33 -16.48
CA GLY A 50 -13.81 -6.95 -16.65
C GLY A 50 -14.68 -7.85 -17.52
N ARG A 51 -15.00 -9.06 -17.05
CA ARG A 51 -16.15 -9.81 -17.56
C ARG A 51 -17.17 -10.09 -16.47
N SER A 52 -18.16 -9.22 -16.31
CA SER A 52 -19.40 -9.54 -15.58
C SER A 52 -20.55 -9.58 -16.57
N LEU A 53 -21.16 -10.75 -16.78
CA LEU A 53 -22.50 -10.86 -17.32
C LEU A 53 -23.50 -10.98 -16.15
N PRO A 54 -24.74 -10.49 -16.32
CA PRO A 54 -25.66 -10.22 -15.21
C PRO A 54 -26.04 -11.49 -14.44
N SER A 55 -26.12 -11.35 -13.11
CA SER A 55 -26.65 -12.37 -12.19
C SER A 55 -28.14 -12.63 -12.49
N PRO A 56 -28.61 -13.89 -12.46
CA PRO A 56 -30.05 -14.20 -12.57
C PRO A 56 -30.84 -13.93 -11.29
N TYR A 57 -30.19 -13.47 -10.20
CA TYR A 57 -30.84 -13.06 -8.96
C TYR A 57 -30.27 -11.71 -8.50
N GLY A 58 -31.09 -10.66 -8.50
CA GLY A 58 -30.75 -9.34 -7.97
C GLY A 58 -31.36 -8.19 -8.79
N ASP A 59 -32.60 -7.84 -8.43
CA ASP A 59 -33.34 -6.59 -8.65
C ASP A 59 -33.13 -5.77 -9.93
N ALA A 60 -34.22 -5.67 -10.68
CA ALA A 60 -34.40 -4.81 -11.83
C ALA A 60 -34.16 -3.33 -11.49
N ILE A 61 -32.97 -2.82 -11.80
CA ILE A 61 -32.83 -1.46 -12.32
C ILE A 61 -32.48 -1.62 -13.80
N ALA A 62 -33.52 -1.70 -14.62
CA ALA A 62 -33.41 -1.59 -16.06
C ALA A 62 -32.96 -0.17 -16.41
N ILE A 63 -31.65 0.05 -16.48
CA ILE A 63 -31.12 1.11 -17.35
C ILE A 63 -31.18 0.52 -18.75
N SER A 64 -32.18 0.94 -19.51
CA SER A 64 -32.33 0.64 -20.93
C SER A 64 -31.14 1.21 -21.71
N SER A 65 -30.06 0.44 -21.83
CA SER A 65 -28.96 0.76 -22.73
C SER A 65 -29.39 0.40 -24.16
N PRO A 66 -29.29 1.33 -25.14
CA PRO A 66 -29.57 1.01 -26.54
C PRO A 66 -28.55 0.00 -27.08
N PRO A 67 -28.84 -0.69 -28.20
CA PRO A 67 -27.92 -1.66 -28.79
C PRO A 67 -26.59 -0.98 -29.11
N LEU A 68 -25.52 -1.45 -28.47
CA LEU A 68 -24.17 -0.90 -28.55
C LEU A 68 -23.52 -1.23 -29.90
N SER A 69 -23.85 -0.46 -30.94
CA SER A 69 -23.27 -0.57 -32.29
C SER A 69 -22.28 0.55 -32.64
N SER A 70 -22.13 1.58 -31.80
CA SER A 70 -21.19 2.68 -31.98
C SER A 70 -19.92 2.49 -31.14
N GLY A 71 -18.74 2.76 -31.71
CA GLY A 71 -17.44 2.63 -31.01
C GLY A 71 -17.34 3.43 -29.69
N GLU A 72 -18.03 4.56 -29.57
CA GLU A 72 -18.12 5.34 -28.32
C GLU A 72 -18.88 4.59 -27.21
N GLY A 73 -19.90 3.83 -27.58
CA GLY A 73 -20.67 3.01 -26.64
C GLY A 73 -19.83 1.86 -26.06
N ILE A 74 -19.01 1.22 -26.89
CA ILE A 74 -18.11 0.14 -26.46
C ILE A 74 -17.07 0.68 -25.48
N MET A 75 -16.48 1.84 -25.77
CA MET A 75 -15.49 2.48 -24.91
C MET A 75 -16.11 2.90 -23.56
N THR A 76 -17.27 3.56 -23.58
CA THR A 76 -17.95 4.01 -22.35
C THR A 76 -18.39 2.84 -21.47
N GLY A 77 -18.92 1.77 -22.08
CA GLY A 77 -19.25 0.53 -21.38
C GLY A 77 -18.03 -0.13 -20.74
N PHE A 78 -16.92 -0.24 -21.48
CA PHE A 78 -15.67 -0.79 -20.96
C PHE A 78 -15.13 0.04 -19.78
N LEU A 79 -15.03 1.36 -19.94
CA LEU A 79 -14.57 2.28 -18.90
C LEU A 79 -15.43 2.22 -17.62
N SER A 80 -16.74 1.99 -17.75
CA SER A 80 -17.64 1.85 -16.59
C SER A 80 -17.23 0.72 -15.64
N THR A 81 -16.60 -0.33 -16.15
CA THR A 81 -16.13 -1.49 -15.37
C THR A 81 -15.01 -1.11 -14.39
N PHE A 82 -14.28 -0.03 -14.67
CA PHE A 82 -13.17 0.48 -13.84
C PHE A 82 -13.63 1.46 -12.75
N SER A 83 -14.87 1.94 -12.81
CA SER A 83 -15.37 2.99 -11.91
C SER A 83 -15.31 2.58 -10.42
N LYS A 84 -15.80 1.39 -10.09
CA LYS A 84 -15.83 0.86 -8.71
C LYS A 84 -14.44 0.63 -8.10
N PRO A 85 -13.50 -0.10 -8.75
CA PRO A 85 -12.15 -0.25 -8.21
C PRO A 85 -11.42 1.09 -8.11
N PHE A 86 -11.65 2.02 -9.04
CA PHE A 86 -11.09 3.37 -8.96
C PHE A 86 -11.62 4.15 -7.74
N GLN A 87 -12.94 4.16 -7.53
CA GLN A 87 -13.57 4.80 -6.37
C GLN A 87 -13.04 4.22 -5.06
N LEU A 88 -12.89 2.90 -4.99
CA LEU A 88 -12.34 2.22 -3.81
C LEU A 88 -10.90 2.65 -3.54
N ALA A 89 -10.05 2.73 -4.57
CA ALA A 89 -8.67 3.19 -4.42
C ALA A 89 -8.60 4.65 -3.95
N VAL A 90 -9.39 5.54 -4.52
CA VAL A 90 -9.44 6.97 -4.12
C VAL A 90 -9.96 7.12 -2.68
N LEU A 91 -10.96 6.33 -2.28
CA LEU A 91 -11.53 6.35 -0.94
C LEU A 91 -10.52 5.87 0.12
N LEU A 92 -9.77 4.80 -0.18
CA LEU A 92 -8.81 4.22 0.75
C LEU A 92 -7.49 4.99 0.81
N TRP A 93 -7.16 5.75 -0.23
CA TRP A 93 -5.86 6.42 -0.36
C TRP A 93 -5.51 7.37 0.80
N PRO A 94 -6.40 8.25 1.32
CA PRO A 94 -6.06 9.12 2.45
C PRO A 94 -5.61 8.36 3.69
N PHE A 95 -6.21 7.20 3.96
CA PHE A 95 -5.87 6.38 5.13
C PHE A 95 -4.48 5.74 4.99
N VAL A 96 -4.21 5.15 3.82
CA VAL A 96 -2.90 4.57 3.49
C VAL A 96 -1.82 5.67 3.44
N ALA A 97 -2.15 6.82 2.87
CA ALA A 97 -1.29 7.98 2.80
C ALA A 97 -0.87 8.41 4.20
N VAL A 98 -1.81 8.60 5.14
CA VAL A 98 -1.50 8.96 6.53
C VAL A 98 -0.61 7.89 7.20
N LEU A 99 -0.96 6.61 7.06
CA LEU A 99 -0.21 5.51 7.66
C LEU A 99 1.24 5.43 7.14
N LEU A 100 1.43 5.65 5.84
CA LEU A 100 2.74 5.53 5.19
C LEU A 100 3.48 6.87 5.03
N THR A 101 2.90 7.99 5.47
CA THR A 101 3.50 9.34 5.36
C THR A 101 4.86 9.38 6.05
N VAL A 102 4.93 8.89 7.29
CA VAL A 102 6.16 8.94 8.09
C VAL A 102 7.25 8.04 7.49
N PRO A 103 7.01 6.75 7.18
CA PRO A 103 7.98 5.91 6.48
C PRO A 103 8.44 6.49 5.14
N ALA A 104 7.52 7.02 4.32
CA ALA A 104 7.85 7.60 3.03
C ALA A 104 8.67 8.88 3.16
N ALA A 105 8.33 9.75 4.10
CA ALA A 105 9.10 10.96 4.39
C ALA A 105 10.53 10.59 4.83
N VAL A 106 10.68 9.60 5.72
CA VAL A 106 11.98 9.09 6.16
C VAL A 106 12.78 8.50 4.99
N TYR A 107 12.17 7.67 4.15
CA TYR A 107 12.81 7.10 2.97
C TYR A 107 13.28 8.17 1.97
N LEU A 108 12.39 9.08 1.58
CA LEU A 108 12.70 10.18 0.67
C LEU A 108 13.83 11.05 1.22
N TYR A 109 13.80 11.26 2.52
CA TYR A 109 14.80 12.05 3.20
C TYR A 109 16.17 11.38 3.22
N HIS A 110 16.25 10.08 3.55
CA HIS A 110 17.50 9.33 3.47
C HIS A 110 18.04 9.28 2.03
N ARG A 111 17.16 9.21 1.03
CA ARG A 111 17.54 9.12 -0.39
C ARG A 111 18.03 10.46 -0.95
N ASP A 112 17.31 11.55 -0.66
CA ASP A 112 17.47 12.82 -1.35
C ASP A 112 17.98 13.96 -0.44
N ASN A 113 18.18 13.72 0.88
CA ASN A 113 18.62 14.69 1.91
C ASN A 113 17.79 16.01 1.97
N ARG A 114 16.75 16.13 1.16
CA ARG A 114 15.82 17.26 1.04
C ARG A 114 14.47 16.71 0.60
N LEU A 115 13.40 17.25 1.19
CA LEU A 115 12.03 16.96 0.76
C LEU A 115 11.64 17.94 -0.34
N ARG A 116 11.86 17.55 -1.59
CA ARG A 116 11.36 18.31 -2.74
C ARG A 116 9.85 18.06 -2.88
N PRO A 117 9.03 19.08 -3.21
CA PRO A 117 7.61 18.88 -3.48
C PRO A 117 7.35 17.77 -4.50
N ALA A 118 8.18 17.66 -5.55
CA ALA A 118 8.11 16.58 -6.53
C ALA A 118 8.37 15.18 -5.95
N SER A 119 9.28 15.05 -4.98
CA SER A 119 9.56 13.78 -4.29
C SER A 119 8.37 13.38 -3.41
N VAL A 120 7.77 14.34 -2.72
CA VAL A 120 6.57 14.14 -1.89
C VAL A 120 5.37 13.74 -2.75
N LEU A 121 5.08 14.52 -3.80
CA LEU A 121 4.03 14.21 -4.76
C LEU A 121 4.24 12.82 -5.38
N GLY A 122 5.46 12.50 -5.80
CA GLY A 122 5.80 11.19 -6.35
C GLY A 122 5.55 10.04 -5.37
N ALA A 123 5.84 10.21 -4.07
CA ALA A 123 5.56 9.18 -3.06
C ALA A 123 4.05 8.98 -2.86
N TYR A 124 3.27 10.06 -2.73
CA TYR A 124 1.82 9.94 -2.58
C TYR A 124 1.14 9.37 -3.83
N SER A 125 1.62 9.74 -5.03
CA SER A 125 1.18 9.15 -6.29
C SER A 125 1.54 7.66 -6.38
N PHE A 126 2.72 7.25 -5.89
CA PHE A 126 3.10 5.84 -5.83
C PHE A 126 2.20 5.04 -4.88
N MET A 127 1.85 5.60 -3.71
CA MET A 127 0.91 4.96 -2.78
C MET A 127 -0.47 4.78 -3.41
N LEU A 128 -1.01 5.82 -4.06
CA LEU A 128 -2.27 5.73 -4.80
C LEU A 128 -2.18 4.68 -5.91
N TYR A 129 -1.05 4.63 -6.61
CA TYR A 129 -0.81 3.65 -7.66
C TYR A 129 -0.82 2.21 -7.14
N VAL A 130 -0.08 1.90 -6.07
CA VAL A 130 -0.04 0.54 -5.49
C VAL A 130 -1.42 0.10 -5.01
N LEU A 131 -2.16 1.01 -4.38
CA LEU A 131 -3.53 0.77 -3.95
C LEU A 131 -4.48 0.56 -5.14
N GLY A 132 -4.33 1.39 -6.18
CA GLY A 132 -5.04 1.24 -7.44
C GLY A 132 -4.76 -0.09 -8.12
N LEU A 133 -3.49 -0.49 -8.21
CA LEU A 133 -3.05 -1.78 -8.76
C LEU A 133 -3.76 -2.92 -8.03
N GLY A 134 -3.76 -2.93 -6.69
CA GLY A 134 -4.49 -3.92 -5.91
C GLY A 134 -6.00 -3.91 -6.19
N CYS A 135 -6.64 -2.73 -6.23
CA CYS A 135 -8.07 -2.62 -6.52
C CYS A 135 -8.41 -3.11 -7.93
N PHE A 136 -7.69 -2.70 -8.98
CA PHE A 136 -8.01 -3.09 -10.35
C PHE A 136 -7.79 -4.58 -10.61
N THR A 137 -6.79 -5.17 -9.96
CA THR A 137 -6.40 -6.57 -10.20
C THR A 137 -7.13 -7.58 -9.31
N LEU A 138 -7.56 -7.19 -8.11
CA LEU A 138 -8.16 -8.11 -7.15
C LEU A 138 -9.66 -7.88 -6.91
N TYR A 139 -10.20 -6.67 -7.13
CA TYR A 139 -11.62 -6.37 -6.98
C TYR A 139 -12.39 -6.57 -8.31
N PRO A 140 -13.65 -7.06 -8.30
CA PRO A 140 -14.48 -7.41 -7.14
C PRO A 140 -14.26 -8.83 -6.64
N TRP A 141 -14.34 -8.98 -5.33
CA TRP A 141 -14.44 -10.30 -4.69
C TRP A 141 -15.91 -10.74 -4.58
N PRO A 142 -16.19 -12.06 -4.60
CA PRO A 142 -17.54 -12.58 -4.45
C PRO A 142 -18.07 -12.28 -3.03
N ARG A 143 -19.32 -11.81 -2.93
CA ARG A 143 -19.99 -11.54 -1.64
C ARG A 143 -20.35 -12.82 -0.89
N ASP A 144 -20.79 -13.83 -1.63
CA ASP A 144 -21.01 -15.19 -1.16
C ASP A 144 -20.05 -16.12 -1.92
N SER A 145 -18.97 -16.48 -1.25
CA SER A 145 -17.90 -17.28 -1.84
C SER A 145 -18.32 -18.74 -2.05
N ALA A 146 -19.17 -19.30 -1.21
CA ALA A 146 -19.62 -20.68 -1.31
C ALA A 146 -20.54 -20.87 -2.51
N ALA A 147 -21.52 -19.98 -2.70
CA ALA A 147 -22.42 -20.03 -3.84
C ALA A 147 -21.70 -19.76 -5.17
N TYR A 148 -20.75 -18.81 -5.17
CA TYR A 148 -19.94 -18.52 -6.37
C TYR A 148 -19.08 -19.73 -6.76
N CYS A 149 -18.36 -20.32 -5.81
CA CYS A 149 -17.46 -21.45 -6.06
C CYS A 149 -18.18 -22.76 -6.36
N ALA A 150 -19.42 -22.93 -5.92
CA ALA A 150 -20.25 -24.07 -6.32
C ALA A 150 -20.63 -24.06 -7.80
N THR A 151 -20.58 -22.88 -8.45
CA THR A 151 -21.03 -22.68 -9.83
C THR A 151 -19.90 -22.34 -10.81
N HIS A 152 -18.73 -21.94 -10.30
CA HIS A 152 -17.59 -21.51 -11.10
C HIS A 152 -16.36 -22.39 -10.82
N HIS A 153 -15.82 -22.99 -11.87
CA HIS A 153 -14.58 -23.77 -11.84
C HIS A 153 -13.55 -23.10 -12.75
N LEU A 154 -12.93 -22.05 -12.24
CA LEU A 154 -11.91 -21.29 -12.96
C LEU A 154 -10.53 -21.95 -12.76
N GLY A 155 -9.72 -21.94 -13.81
CA GLY A 155 -8.40 -22.56 -13.82
C GLY A 155 -7.33 -21.62 -14.40
N ALA A 156 -6.14 -22.17 -14.62
CA ALA A 156 -5.04 -21.46 -15.25
C ALA A 156 -5.05 -21.63 -16.77
N GLN A 157 -4.95 -20.52 -17.50
CA GLN A 157 -4.65 -20.48 -18.92
C GLN A 157 -3.17 -20.20 -19.12
N LEU A 158 -2.44 -21.19 -19.64
CA LEU A 158 -0.98 -21.16 -19.80
C LEU A 158 -0.53 -21.06 -21.26
N ASN A 159 -1.46 -20.93 -22.20
CA ASN A 159 -1.14 -20.73 -23.62
C ASN A 159 -0.76 -19.25 -23.89
N PRO A 160 0.50 -18.92 -24.21
CA PRO A 160 0.98 -17.54 -24.39
C PRO A 160 0.51 -16.89 -25.70
N LEU A 161 -0.32 -17.58 -26.48
CA LEU A 161 -0.91 -17.10 -27.73
C LEU A 161 -2.44 -17.10 -27.67
N GLN A 162 -3.03 -17.25 -26.48
CA GLN A 162 -4.48 -17.31 -26.32
C GLN A 162 -5.14 -15.99 -26.74
N PHE A 163 -4.46 -14.86 -26.52
CA PHE A 163 -4.91 -13.54 -26.96
C PHE A 163 -5.28 -13.47 -28.45
N ILE A 164 -4.69 -14.29 -29.32
CA ILE A 164 -5.04 -14.33 -30.75
C ILE A 164 -6.46 -14.86 -30.94
N GLY A 165 -6.82 -15.91 -30.19
CA GLY A 165 -8.18 -16.46 -30.18
C GLY A 165 -9.17 -15.47 -29.60
N ASP A 166 -8.76 -14.74 -28.57
CA ASP A 166 -9.61 -13.77 -27.88
C ASP A 166 -9.88 -12.52 -28.72
N ILE A 167 -8.87 -12.03 -29.46
CA ILE A 167 -9.07 -10.94 -30.43
C ILE A 167 -10.02 -11.38 -31.55
N ARG A 168 -9.98 -12.65 -31.97
CA ARG A 168 -10.92 -13.15 -32.99
C ARG A 168 -12.35 -13.27 -32.46
N ALA A 169 -12.52 -13.60 -31.18
CA ALA A 169 -13.82 -13.81 -30.56
C ALA A 169 -14.46 -12.50 -30.07
N ASP A 170 -13.68 -11.69 -29.33
CA ASP A 170 -14.13 -10.51 -28.60
C ASP A 170 -13.68 -9.19 -29.26
N GLY A 171 -12.80 -9.24 -30.28
CA GLY A 171 -12.46 -8.08 -31.10
C GLY A 171 -11.79 -6.94 -30.32
N VAL A 172 -12.38 -5.74 -30.41
CA VAL A 172 -11.81 -4.50 -29.84
C VAL A 172 -11.68 -4.58 -28.32
N THR A 173 -12.57 -5.28 -27.62
CA THR A 173 -12.50 -5.38 -26.15
C THR A 173 -11.29 -6.18 -25.69
N ALA A 174 -10.90 -7.24 -26.41
CA ALA A 174 -9.68 -7.98 -26.12
C ALA A 174 -8.44 -7.09 -26.31
N ILE A 175 -8.39 -6.30 -27.39
CA ILE A 175 -7.29 -5.35 -27.63
C ILE A 175 -7.19 -4.32 -26.50
N LEU A 176 -8.33 -3.78 -26.05
CA LEU A 176 -8.38 -2.85 -24.92
C LEU A 176 -7.90 -3.49 -23.62
N GLN A 177 -8.22 -4.76 -23.35
CA GLN A 177 -7.73 -5.48 -22.17
C GLN A 177 -6.20 -5.61 -22.18
N LEU A 178 -5.62 -6.08 -23.30
CA LEU A 178 -4.17 -6.19 -23.45
C LEU A 178 -3.50 -4.82 -23.26
N GLY A 179 -4.04 -3.78 -23.89
CA GLY A 179 -3.51 -2.41 -23.79
C GLY A 179 -3.56 -1.87 -22.37
N MET A 180 -4.67 -2.09 -21.65
CA MET A 180 -4.83 -1.60 -20.29
C MET A 180 -3.95 -2.33 -19.27
N ASN A 181 -3.68 -3.62 -19.45
CA ASN A 181 -2.69 -4.35 -18.64
C ASN A 181 -1.28 -3.75 -18.79
N ILE A 182 -0.87 -3.44 -20.02
CA ILE A 182 0.38 -2.71 -20.28
C ILE A 182 0.38 -1.36 -19.54
N VAL A 183 -0.66 -0.54 -19.74
CA VAL A 183 -0.77 0.78 -19.10
C VAL A 183 -0.76 0.68 -17.58
N LEU A 184 -1.36 -0.36 -17.00
CA LEU A 184 -1.43 -0.57 -15.56
C LEU A 184 -0.04 -0.79 -14.94
N PHE A 185 0.90 -1.40 -15.65
CA PHE A 185 2.25 -1.66 -15.14
C PHE A 185 3.32 -0.62 -15.53
N VAL A 186 3.02 0.28 -16.48
CA VAL A 186 3.92 1.39 -16.83
C VAL A 186 4.35 2.21 -15.62
N PRO A 187 3.44 2.64 -14.70
CA PRO A 187 3.87 3.40 -13.53
C PRO A 187 4.81 2.61 -12.61
N MET A 188 4.61 1.29 -12.44
CA MET A 188 5.50 0.46 -11.61
C MET A 188 6.94 0.50 -12.13
N GLY A 189 7.14 0.21 -13.41
CA GLY A 189 8.46 0.26 -14.03
C GLY A 189 9.09 1.65 -13.91
N PHE A 190 8.29 2.70 -14.13
CA PHE A 190 8.73 4.08 -13.98
C PHE A 190 9.21 4.40 -12.56
N PHE A 191 8.41 4.07 -11.54
CA PHE A 191 8.77 4.34 -10.15
C PHE A 191 10.00 3.55 -9.70
N LEU A 192 10.09 2.26 -10.05
CA LEU A 192 11.24 1.41 -9.71
C LEU A 192 12.56 1.96 -10.28
N THR A 193 12.54 2.47 -11.51
CA THR A 193 13.73 3.06 -12.14
C THR A 193 13.98 4.51 -11.71
N ARG A 194 12.95 5.36 -11.69
CA ARG A 194 13.12 6.81 -11.45
C ARG A 194 13.28 7.16 -9.97
N PHE A 195 12.53 6.48 -9.10
CA PHE A 195 12.50 6.75 -7.67
C PHE A 195 13.33 5.74 -6.88
N PHE A 196 13.11 4.44 -7.06
CA PHE A 196 13.88 3.44 -6.31
C PHE A 196 15.28 3.22 -6.87
N ARG A 197 15.59 3.76 -8.06
CA ARG A 197 16.89 3.68 -8.74
C ARG A 197 17.38 2.24 -8.89
N LEU A 198 16.46 1.29 -9.06
CA LEU A 198 16.80 -0.09 -9.34
C LEU A 198 17.42 -0.20 -10.74
N PRO A 199 18.39 -1.12 -10.94
CA PRO A 199 18.86 -1.42 -12.28
C PRO A 199 17.69 -1.94 -13.13
N SER A 200 17.70 -1.62 -14.43
CA SER A 200 16.57 -1.85 -15.35
C SER A 200 16.08 -3.30 -15.35
N TRP A 201 17.01 -4.26 -15.37
CA TRP A 201 16.67 -5.68 -15.37
C TRP A 201 15.99 -6.13 -14.05
N VAL A 202 16.40 -5.59 -12.90
CA VAL A 202 15.74 -5.86 -11.60
C VAL A 202 14.35 -5.23 -11.58
N ALA A 203 14.20 -4.01 -12.09
CA ALA A 203 12.90 -3.36 -12.16
C ALA A 203 11.90 -4.16 -13.01
N VAL A 204 12.32 -4.67 -14.17
CA VAL A 204 11.50 -5.57 -15.01
C VAL A 204 11.21 -6.89 -14.29
N ALA A 205 12.21 -7.50 -13.64
CA ALA A 205 12.01 -8.72 -12.88
C ALA A 205 11.00 -8.56 -11.73
N VAL A 206 11.04 -7.43 -11.02
CA VAL A 206 10.07 -7.09 -9.97
C VAL A 206 8.67 -6.89 -10.56
N CYS A 207 8.53 -6.23 -11.71
CA CYS A 207 7.23 -6.10 -12.41
C CYS A 207 6.67 -7.49 -12.78
N CYS A 208 7.50 -8.35 -13.37
CA CYS A 208 7.12 -9.72 -13.71
C CYS A 208 6.71 -10.51 -12.46
N ALA A 209 7.53 -10.49 -11.41
CA ALA A 209 7.24 -11.17 -10.15
C ALA A 209 5.92 -10.67 -9.52
N THR A 210 5.68 -9.35 -9.50
CA THR A 210 4.42 -8.78 -9.01
C THR A 210 3.23 -9.24 -9.84
N SER A 211 3.35 -9.27 -11.18
CA SER A 211 2.27 -9.80 -12.03
C SER A 211 2.00 -11.28 -11.76
N VAL A 212 3.04 -12.10 -11.61
CA VAL A 212 2.88 -13.52 -11.23
C VAL A 212 2.22 -13.64 -9.86
N CYS A 213 2.63 -12.84 -8.87
CA CYS A 213 2.00 -12.84 -7.55
C CYS A 213 0.50 -12.50 -7.62
N ILE A 214 0.11 -11.58 -8.50
CA ILE A 214 -1.29 -11.21 -8.73
C ILE A 214 -2.06 -12.37 -9.36
N GLU A 215 -1.54 -13.01 -10.40
CA GLU A 215 -2.17 -14.17 -11.03
C GLU A 215 -2.29 -15.37 -10.07
N VAL A 216 -1.25 -15.62 -9.27
CA VAL A 216 -1.26 -16.64 -8.23
C VAL A 216 -2.27 -16.31 -7.14
N ALA A 217 -2.37 -15.04 -6.73
CA ALA A 217 -3.42 -14.60 -5.82
C ALA A 217 -4.79 -14.94 -6.44
N GLN A 218 -5.09 -14.53 -7.67
CA GLN A 218 -6.37 -14.84 -8.32
C GLN A 218 -6.66 -16.34 -8.43
N LEU A 219 -5.68 -17.15 -8.83
CA LEU A 219 -5.79 -18.60 -8.96
C LEU A 219 -6.08 -19.30 -7.63
N THR A 220 -5.44 -18.84 -6.57
CA THR A 220 -5.63 -19.36 -5.21
C THR A 220 -6.80 -18.69 -4.48
N GLY A 221 -7.50 -17.78 -5.15
CA GLY A 221 -8.60 -17.00 -4.60
C GLY A 221 -8.17 -15.80 -3.72
N ILE A 222 -6.89 -15.48 -3.63
CA ILE A 222 -6.15 -14.71 -2.62
C ILE A 222 -5.82 -15.65 -1.48
N PHE A 223 -4.88 -16.54 -1.78
CA PHE A 223 -4.19 -17.39 -0.81
C PHE A 223 -5.14 -18.16 0.11
N HIS A 224 -6.20 -18.75 -0.47
CA HIS A 224 -7.20 -19.58 0.21
C HIS A 224 -8.13 -18.83 1.17
N LEU A 225 -8.18 -17.49 1.11
CA LEU A 225 -9.27 -16.75 1.75
C LEU A 225 -10.63 -17.11 1.15
N TYR A 226 -10.64 -17.53 -0.12
CA TYR A 226 -11.81 -18.03 -0.85
C TYR A 226 -11.59 -19.50 -1.23
N PRO A 227 -12.66 -20.32 -1.27
CA PRO A 227 -12.54 -21.76 -1.50
C PRO A 227 -12.23 -22.15 -2.96
N CYS A 228 -12.21 -21.19 -3.89
CA CYS A 228 -11.88 -21.41 -5.29
C CYS A 228 -11.22 -20.16 -5.92
N ALA A 229 -10.67 -20.36 -7.13
CA ALA A 229 -10.29 -19.27 -8.02
C ALA A 229 -11.52 -18.44 -8.40
N TYR A 230 -11.48 -17.13 -8.15
CA TYR A 230 -12.57 -16.24 -8.55
C TYR A 230 -12.30 -15.46 -9.85
N ARG A 231 -11.07 -15.57 -10.39
CA ARG A 231 -10.66 -15.10 -11.71
C ARG A 231 -9.80 -16.13 -12.43
N ILE A 232 -9.71 -16.04 -13.75
CA ILE A 232 -8.78 -16.86 -14.56
C ILE A 232 -7.37 -16.36 -14.32
N CYS A 233 -6.45 -17.28 -14.05
CA CYS A 233 -5.02 -16.99 -14.08
C CYS A 233 -4.54 -17.06 -15.53
N ASP A 234 -4.06 -15.94 -16.07
CA ASP A 234 -3.73 -15.83 -17.49
C ASP A 234 -2.26 -15.45 -17.71
N VAL A 235 -1.53 -16.29 -18.45
CA VAL A 235 -0.12 -16.01 -18.80
C VAL A 235 0.01 -14.78 -19.70
N ASP A 236 -1.01 -14.49 -20.52
CA ASP A 236 -1.03 -13.31 -21.39
C ASP A 236 -1.08 -12.01 -20.56
N ASP A 237 -1.75 -12.04 -19.40
CA ASP A 237 -1.77 -10.92 -18.45
C ASP A 237 -0.37 -10.70 -17.84
N VAL A 238 0.36 -11.77 -17.49
CA VAL A 238 1.75 -11.67 -17.02
C VAL A 238 2.66 -11.05 -18.08
N ILE A 239 2.53 -11.48 -19.33
CA ILE A 239 3.34 -10.98 -20.45
C ILE A 239 3.05 -9.49 -20.68
N THR A 240 1.77 -9.10 -20.77
CA THR A 240 1.36 -7.72 -21.03
C THR A 240 1.71 -6.77 -19.87
N ASN A 241 1.53 -7.20 -18.63
CA ASN A 241 1.97 -6.45 -17.44
C ASN A 241 3.50 -6.30 -17.40
N THR A 242 4.25 -7.36 -17.70
CA THR A 242 5.72 -7.30 -17.76
C THR A 242 6.20 -6.34 -18.86
N LEU A 243 5.54 -6.35 -20.03
CA LEU A 243 5.80 -5.40 -21.12
C LEU A 243 5.51 -3.96 -20.69
N GLY A 244 4.40 -3.72 -19.98
CA GLY A 244 4.09 -2.45 -19.34
C GLY A 244 5.21 -1.97 -18.41
N GLY A 245 5.70 -2.87 -17.56
CA GLY A 245 6.85 -2.62 -16.69
C GLY A 245 8.10 -2.21 -17.48
N ALA A 246 8.42 -2.90 -18.58
CA ALA A 246 9.56 -2.57 -19.43
C ALA A 246 9.42 -1.19 -20.10
N VAL A 247 8.21 -0.83 -20.59
CA VAL A 247 7.91 0.51 -21.10
C VAL A 247 8.10 1.57 -20.01
N GLY A 248 7.61 1.30 -18.80
CA GLY A 248 7.81 2.15 -17.62
C GLY A 248 9.28 2.38 -17.30
N VAL A 249 10.10 1.32 -17.33
CA VAL A 249 11.55 1.40 -17.13
C VAL A 249 12.19 2.30 -18.19
N ALA A 250 11.84 2.13 -19.47
CA ALA A 250 12.34 2.96 -20.56
C ALA A 250 12.01 4.45 -20.34
N LEU A 251 10.77 4.77 -19.94
CA LEU A 251 10.37 6.13 -19.57
C LEU A 251 11.16 6.66 -18.36
N GLY A 252 11.38 5.82 -17.35
CA GLY A 252 12.16 6.17 -16.16
C GLY A 252 13.62 6.50 -16.49
N LEU A 253 14.25 5.72 -17.37
CA LEU A 253 15.60 5.96 -17.88
C LEU A 253 15.67 7.26 -18.69
N TRP A 254 14.70 7.48 -19.57
CA TRP A 254 14.59 8.72 -20.33
C TRP A 254 14.47 9.94 -19.40
N CYS A 255 13.59 9.88 -18.40
CA CYS A 255 13.44 10.96 -17.41
C CYS A 255 14.70 11.17 -16.57
N ASN A 256 15.44 10.11 -16.21
CA ASN A 256 16.71 10.24 -15.49
C ASN A 256 17.75 11.00 -16.32
N ARG A 257 17.74 10.80 -17.64
CA ARG A 257 18.64 11.47 -18.59
C ARG A 257 18.22 12.92 -18.87
N ALA A 258 16.92 13.19 -18.97
CA ALA A 258 16.38 14.53 -19.19
C ALA A 258 16.44 15.42 -17.92
N PHE A 259 16.28 14.83 -16.74
CA PHE A 259 16.23 15.53 -15.45
C PHE A 259 17.20 14.90 -14.43
N PRO A 260 18.52 15.09 -14.59
CA PRO A 260 19.51 14.52 -13.68
C PRO A 260 19.32 15.04 -12.25
N ALA A 261 19.31 14.11 -11.28
CA ALA A 261 19.23 14.47 -9.88
C ALA A 261 20.59 15.03 -9.40
N PRO A 262 20.64 16.18 -8.70
CA PRO A 262 21.87 16.71 -8.14
C PRO A 262 22.52 15.71 -7.18
N HIS A 263 23.84 15.54 -7.28
CA HIS A 263 24.63 14.79 -6.31
C HIS A 263 24.61 15.55 -4.99
N ILE A 264 24.28 14.86 -3.89
CA ILE A 264 24.26 15.47 -2.55
C ILE A 264 25.23 14.68 -1.68
N ASP A 265 26.19 15.40 -1.10
CA ASP A 265 27.12 14.85 -0.13
C ASP A 265 26.35 14.31 1.08
N LYS A 266 26.62 13.05 1.43
CA LYS A 266 25.86 12.26 2.39
C LYS A 266 26.45 12.30 3.80
N THR A 267 27.50 13.08 4.04
CA THR A 267 28.32 12.98 5.25
C THR A 267 28.03 14.06 6.31
N GLU A 268 27.45 15.21 5.93
CA GLU A 268 27.25 16.33 6.88
C GLU A 268 25.91 16.28 7.64
N VAL A 269 26.00 16.35 8.97
CA VAL A 269 24.84 16.62 9.85
C VAL A 269 24.47 18.09 9.69
N THR A 270 23.19 18.36 9.39
CA THR A 270 22.75 19.74 9.14
C THR A 270 22.47 20.47 10.45
N MET A 271 23.29 21.48 10.75
CA MET A 271 23.19 22.31 11.95
C MET A 271 22.07 23.36 11.89
N HIS A 272 21.63 23.73 10.68
CA HIS A 272 20.52 24.66 10.46
C HIS A 272 19.39 24.00 9.64
N PRO A 273 18.60 23.11 10.25
CA PRO A 273 17.53 22.42 9.56
C PRO A 273 16.36 23.36 9.28
N GLY A 274 15.87 23.36 8.04
CA GLY A 274 14.66 24.09 7.64
C GLY A 274 13.39 23.54 8.31
N PHE A 275 12.29 24.31 8.27
CA PHE A 275 11.04 23.98 8.98
C PHE A 275 10.52 22.58 8.67
N LEU A 276 10.37 22.24 7.39
CA LEU A 276 9.83 20.95 6.96
C LEU A 276 10.67 19.77 7.47
N ARG A 277 12.00 19.94 7.54
CA ARG A 277 12.93 18.93 8.07
C ARG A 277 12.68 18.70 9.57
N ARG A 278 12.44 19.77 10.33
CA ARG A 278 12.06 19.70 11.75
C ARG A 278 10.68 19.06 11.95
N CYS A 279 9.70 19.39 11.10
CA CYS A 279 8.37 18.76 11.14
C CYS A 279 8.41 17.27 10.88
N VAL A 280 9.21 16.81 9.91
CA VAL A 280 9.35 15.37 9.63
C VAL A 280 10.05 14.64 10.77
N SER A 281 11.12 15.22 11.34
CA SER A 281 11.72 14.66 12.56
C SER A 281 10.69 14.51 13.68
N PHE A 282 9.96 15.59 13.96
CA PHE A 282 8.96 15.60 15.02
C PHE A 282 7.82 14.60 14.76
N ALA A 283 7.37 14.45 13.52
CA ALA A 283 6.35 13.46 13.16
C ALA A 283 6.84 12.02 13.41
N VAL A 284 8.11 11.73 13.12
CA VAL A 284 8.72 10.44 13.45
C VAL A 284 8.77 10.23 14.96
N ASP A 285 9.22 11.24 15.71
CA ASP A 285 9.30 11.19 17.17
C ASP A 285 7.90 10.97 17.80
N MET A 286 6.87 11.66 17.31
CA MET A 286 5.48 11.44 17.73
C MET A 286 4.95 10.05 17.36
N GLY A 287 5.35 9.51 16.20
CA GLY A 287 5.06 8.13 15.82
C GLY A 287 5.61 7.13 16.84
N ILE A 288 6.86 7.30 17.27
CA ILE A 288 7.49 6.44 18.29
C ILE A 288 6.77 6.59 19.64
N VAL A 289 6.48 7.81 20.08
CA VAL A 289 5.70 8.07 21.31
C VAL A 289 4.35 7.35 21.24
N SER A 290 3.65 7.41 20.11
CA SER A 290 2.36 6.73 19.93
C SER A 290 2.46 5.22 19.96
N MET A 291 3.53 4.63 19.42
CA MET A 291 3.78 3.18 19.48
C MET A 291 4.06 2.73 20.91
N CYS A 292 4.90 3.46 21.65
CA CYS A 292 5.17 3.16 23.06
C CYS A 292 3.90 3.31 23.92
N GLN A 293 3.08 4.33 23.64
CA GLN A 293 1.78 4.50 24.28
C GLN A 293 0.86 3.30 24.01
N MET A 294 0.74 2.87 22.75
CA MET A 294 -0.09 1.74 22.36
C MET A 294 0.38 0.44 23.04
N LEU A 295 1.69 0.19 23.07
CA LEU A 295 2.26 -0.96 23.79
C LEU A 295 1.96 -0.92 25.28
N SER A 296 2.02 0.27 25.89
CA SER A 296 1.70 0.47 27.32
C SER A 296 0.23 0.17 27.61
N ILE A 297 -0.67 0.57 26.72
CA ILE A 297 -2.12 0.29 26.82
C ILE A 297 -2.38 -1.22 26.69
N VAL A 298 -1.73 -1.89 25.73
CA VAL A 298 -1.85 -3.34 25.54
C VAL A 298 -1.34 -4.09 26.78
N LEU A 299 -0.19 -3.70 27.33
CA LEU A 299 0.35 -4.30 28.55
C LEU A 299 -0.57 -4.10 29.76
N TRP A 300 -1.13 -2.89 29.91
CA TRP A 300 -2.12 -2.59 30.95
C TRP A 300 -3.35 -3.50 30.85
N SER A 301 -3.86 -3.74 29.64
CA SER A 301 -4.99 -4.64 29.41
C SER A 301 -4.65 -6.11 29.72
N TYR A 302 -3.44 -6.56 29.38
CA TYR A 302 -2.97 -7.93 29.61
C TYR A 302 -2.74 -8.23 31.10
N LEU A 303 -2.33 -7.24 31.90
CA LEU A 303 -2.12 -7.37 33.34
C LEU A 303 -3.42 -7.46 34.17
N GLY A 304 -4.58 -7.54 33.52
CA GLY A 304 -5.85 -7.86 34.19
C GLY A 304 -6.63 -6.67 34.73
N HIS A 305 -6.33 -5.44 34.29
CA HIS A 305 -7.04 -4.23 34.74
C HIS A 305 -8.43 -4.02 34.09
N GLY A 306 -8.98 -5.04 33.40
CA GLY A 306 -10.39 -5.14 32.99
C GLY A 306 -10.92 -4.10 31.99
N THR A 307 -10.10 -3.15 31.57
CA THR A 307 -10.46 -2.04 30.67
C THR A 307 -9.55 -2.04 29.44
N ILE A 308 -10.12 -1.74 28.26
CA ILE A 308 -9.41 -1.73 26.98
C ILE A 308 -8.39 -0.56 26.89
N ALA A 309 -8.51 0.45 27.77
CA ALA A 309 -7.50 1.50 27.94
C ALA A 309 -7.61 2.21 29.30
N PRO A 310 -6.53 2.82 29.82
CA PRO A 310 -6.59 3.74 30.95
C PRO A 310 -7.45 4.97 30.60
N GLU A 311 -8.64 5.11 31.21
CA GLU A 311 -9.54 6.22 30.89
C GLU A 311 -9.07 7.57 31.44
N GLY A 312 -9.34 8.63 30.69
CA GLY A 312 -9.19 10.01 31.15
C GLY A 312 -7.74 10.43 31.45
N GLY A 313 -7.41 10.65 32.73
CA GLY A 313 -6.14 11.24 33.15
C GLY A 313 -4.94 10.30 33.06
N SER A 314 -5.14 9.00 33.24
CA SER A 314 -4.04 8.01 33.27
C SER A 314 -3.41 7.79 31.90
N SER A 315 -4.20 7.77 30.82
CA SER A 315 -3.69 7.73 29.45
C SER A 315 -2.90 9.00 29.09
N LEU A 316 -3.35 10.17 29.56
CA LEU A 316 -2.62 11.42 29.40
C LEU A 316 -1.30 11.42 30.16
N VAL A 317 -1.26 10.92 31.40
CA VAL A 317 -0.01 10.78 32.17
C VAL A 317 0.98 9.88 31.44
N LEU A 318 0.54 8.73 30.92
CA LEU A 318 1.39 7.84 30.14
C LEU A 318 1.93 8.51 28.86
N LEU A 319 1.07 9.25 28.14
CA LEU A 319 1.48 10.01 26.97
C LEU A 319 2.53 11.07 27.34
N SER A 320 2.33 11.78 28.45
CA SER A 320 3.27 12.77 28.97
C SER A 320 4.61 12.16 29.36
N VAL A 321 4.61 10.98 29.97
CA VAL A 321 5.85 10.25 30.33
C VAL A 321 6.64 9.90 29.07
N TRP A 322 6.00 9.27 28.07
CA TRP A 322 6.67 8.92 26.82
C TRP A 322 7.15 10.15 26.05
N PHE A 323 6.34 11.21 26.01
CA PHE A 323 6.73 12.47 25.39
C PHE A 323 7.97 13.06 26.06
N VAL A 324 7.99 13.21 27.39
CA VAL A 324 9.13 13.78 28.12
C VAL A 324 10.37 12.91 27.96
N LEU A 325 10.22 11.58 27.94
CA LEU A 325 11.33 10.67 27.71
C LEU A 325 11.97 10.90 26.34
N PHE A 326 11.19 10.84 25.25
CA PHE A 326 11.72 10.90 23.88
C PHE A 326 12.05 12.31 23.40
N GLU A 327 11.30 13.34 23.81
CA GLU A 327 11.49 14.73 23.37
C GLU A 327 12.25 15.61 24.37
N GLY A 328 12.32 15.21 25.63
CA GLY A 328 13.06 15.91 26.68
C GLY A 328 14.39 15.22 27.00
N VAL A 329 14.32 13.99 27.53
CA VAL A 329 15.47 13.27 28.08
C VAL A 329 16.42 12.75 27.01
N VAL A 330 15.91 12.10 25.96
CA VAL A 330 16.75 11.59 24.86
C VAL A 330 17.63 12.68 24.23
N PRO A 331 17.09 13.82 23.74
CA PRO A 331 17.94 14.85 23.12
C PRO A 331 18.89 15.52 24.12
N TRP A 332 18.60 15.50 25.42
CA TRP A 332 19.55 15.96 26.44
C TRP A 332 20.80 15.06 26.49
N CYS A 333 20.60 13.75 26.48
CA CYS A 333 21.65 12.73 26.54
C CYS A 333 22.43 12.55 25.22
N THR A 334 21.83 12.90 24.07
CA THR A 334 22.40 12.64 22.74
C THR A 334 22.91 13.90 22.01
N HIS A 335 23.29 14.94 22.77
CA HIS A 335 23.76 16.21 22.21
C HIS A 335 22.77 16.86 21.21
N GLY A 336 21.49 16.87 21.57
CA GLY A 336 20.43 17.49 20.77
C GLY A 336 19.86 16.61 19.66
N ARG A 337 19.96 15.28 19.75
CA ARG A 337 19.48 14.38 18.70
C ARG A 337 18.36 13.46 19.19
N THR A 338 17.11 13.78 18.87
CA THR A 338 15.99 12.82 18.98
C THR A 338 16.15 11.65 17.99
N ILE A 339 15.30 10.63 18.07
CA ILE A 339 15.33 9.50 17.13
C ILE A 339 14.97 9.97 15.71
N GLY A 340 13.98 10.85 15.60
CA GLY A 340 13.66 11.57 14.38
C GLY A 340 14.84 12.39 13.87
N CYS A 341 15.62 13.03 14.75
CA CYS A 341 16.81 13.81 14.37
C CYS A 341 17.95 12.90 13.89
N LEU A 342 18.07 11.68 14.42
CA LEU A 342 19.03 10.68 13.93
C LEU A 342 18.69 10.25 12.50
N LEU A 343 17.43 9.90 12.26
CA LEU A 343 16.92 9.50 10.94
C LEU A 343 17.01 10.66 9.93
N THR A 344 16.61 11.85 10.36
CA THR A 344 16.70 13.06 9.56
C THR A 344 18.06 13.74 9.65
N ARG A 345 19.11 13.15 10.22
CA ARG A 345 20.49 13.72 10.21
C ARG A 345 20.55 15.23 10.55
N MET A 346 19.77 15.63 11.56
CA MET A 346 19.78 16.99 12.11
C MET A 346 20.06 16.95 13.61
N THR A 347 20.32 18.12 14.17
CA THR A 347 20.33 18.34 15.61
C THR A 347 19.34 19.46 15.93
N VAL A 348 18.70 19.39 17.09
CA VAL A 348 17.95 20.52 17.65
C VAL A 348 18.88 21.52 18.33
N GLU A 349 20.06 21.09 18.76
CA GLU A 349 21.08 21.96 19.37
C GLU A 349 21.99 22.56 18.29
N SER A 350 21.52 23.63 17.63
CA SER A 350 22.22 24.27 16.50
C SER A 350 23.39 25.19 16.90
N THR A 351 23.45 25.60 18.16
CA THR A 351 24.45 26.54 18.70
C THR A 351 25.00 26.02 20.02
N GLN A 352 26.28 26.30 20.27
CA GLN A 352 26.88 26.01 21.58
C GLN A 352 26.32 26.96 22.64
N ARG A 353 25.86 26.40 23.75
CA ARG A 353 25.20 27.11 24.85
C ARG A 353 25.90 26.81 26.17
N THR A 354 25.86 27.77 27.10
CA THR A 354 26.25 27.49 28.49
C THR A 354 25.22 26.57 29.15
N LEU A 355 25.59 25.85 30.21
CA LEU A 355 24.71 24.92 30.91
C LEU A 355 23.33 25.51 31.30
N PRO A 356 23.22 26.74 31.88
CA PRO A 356 21.90 27.33 32.17
C PRO A 356 21.12 27.70 30.90
N GLN A 357 21.78 28.17 29.84
CA GLN A 357 21.12 28.45 28.57
C GLN A 357 20.63 27.17 27.89
N ARG A 358 21.38 26.08 28.01
CA ARG A 358 21.01 24.75 27.50
C ARG A 358 19.78 24.21 28.23
N LEU A 359 19.72 24.35 29.55
CA LEU A 359 18.52 23.99 30.35
C LEU A 359 17.29 24.80 29.91
N ALA A 360 17.42 26.13 29.82
CA ALA A 360 16.34 27.01 29.38
C ALA A 360 15.85 26.67 27.96
N PHE A 361 16.78 26.38 27.05
CA PHE A 361 16.49 25.94 25.68
C PHE A 361 15.66 24.64 25.66
N HIS A 362 16.10 23.59 26.36
CA HIS A 362 15.40 22.31 26.39
C HIS A 362 14.04 22.41 27.10
N ALA A 363 13.94 23.20 28.17
CA ALA A 363 12.68 23.43 28.86
C ALA A 363 11.67 24.16 27.95
N ALA A 364 12.09 25.24 27.30
CA ALA A 364 11.24 26.00 26.37
C ALA A 364 10.79 25.16 25.17
N ARG A 365 11.72 24.40 24.57
CA ARG A 365 11.41 23.47 23.46
C ARG A 365 10.40 22.41 23.90
N THR A 366 10.65 21.75 25.03
CA THR A 366 9.77 20.68 25.54
C THR A 366 8.39 21.22 25.86
N ALA A 367 8.29 22.39 26.52
CA ALA A 367 7.01 23.01 26.84
C ALA A 367 6.22 23.40 25.58
N LEU A 368 6.87 24.00 24.58
CA LEU A 368 6.21 24.35 23.32
C LEU A 368 5.69 23.12 22.59
N LEU A 369 6.53 22.10 22.41
CA LEU A 369 6.13 20.89 21.69
C LEU A 369 5.07 20.10 22.48
N TYR A 370 5.18 20.04 23.81
CA TYR A 370 4.21 19.37 24.68
C TYR A 370 2.82 20.01 24.60
N THR A 371 2.75 21.34 24.67
CA THR A 371 1.48 22.08 24.57
C THR A 371 0.81 21.88 23.22
N LEU A 372 1.58 21.84 22.13
CA LEU A 372 1.07 21.50 20.80
C LEU A 372 0.56 20.05 20.75
N THR A 373 1.33 19.07 21.21
CA THR A 373 0.95 17.64 21.14
C THR A 373 -0.28 17.35 22.00
N ILE A 374 -0.27 17.69 23.28
CA ILE A 374 -1.40 17.43 24.18
C ILE A 374 -2.65 18.21 23.74
N GLY A 375 -2.45 19.44 23.26
CA GLY A 375 -3.50 20.26 22.70
C GLY A 375 -4.22 19.60 21.52
N LEU A 376 -3.44 19.07 20.58
CA LEU A 376 -3.96 18.33 19.42
C LEU A 376 -4.64 17.01 19.81
N CYS A 377 -4.07 16.25 20.74
CA CYS A 377 -4.62 14.97 21.17
C CYS A 377 -5.92 15.10 21.97
N THR A 378 -6.08 16.17 22.77
CA THR A 378 -7.25 16.34 23.64
C THR A 378 -8.39 17.11 22.98
N TRP A 379 -8.12 17.91 21.94
CA TRP A 379 -9.09 18.79 21.26
C TRP A 379 -9.88 19.71 22.21
N ARG A 380 -9.38 19.96 23.41
CA ARG A 380 -10.11 20.69 24.47
C ARG A 380 -10.17 22.20 24.24
N SER A 381 -9.32 22.73 23.37
CA SER A 381 -9.09 24.16 23.22
C SER A 381 -8.56 24.49 21.82
N PRO A 382 -8.94 25.65 21.24
CA PRO A 382 -8.36 26.14 19.99
C PRO A 382 -6.97 26.75 20.16
N TRP A 383 -6.56 27.11 21.39
CA TRP A 383 -5.29 27.79 21.67
C TRP A 383 -4.03 27.06 21.15
N PRO A 384 -3.93 25.72 21.18
CA PRO A 384 -2.82 25.00 20.57
C PRO A 384 -2.68 25.23 19.06
N PHE A 385 -3.79 25.39 18.32
CA PHE A 385 -3.75 25.73 16.89
C PHE A 385 -3.24 27.14 16.67
N VAL A 386 -3.68 28.09 17.49
CA VAL A 386 -3.21 29.48 17.46
C VAL A 386 -1.70 29.54 17.77
N LEU A 387 -1.26 28.80 18.79
CA LEU A 387 0.15 28.67 19.13
C LEU A 387 0.95 28.04 17.98
N GLY A 388 0.42 26.98 17.35
CA GLY A 388 1.02 26.36 16.18
C GLY A 388 1.17 27.35 15.02
N LEU A 389 0.12 28.11 14.69
CA LEU A 389 0.17 29.14 13.67
C LEU A 389 1.19 30.23 14.02
N ALA A 390 1.22 30.68 15.27
CA ALA A 390 2.19 31.67 15.75
C ALA A 390 3.64 31.17 15.61
N THR A 391 3.91 29.89 15.87
CA THR A 391 5.25 29.31 15.66
C THR A 391 5.65 29.26 14.19
N VAL A 392 4.69 28.98 13.28
CA VAL A 392 4.92 28.99 11.83
C VAL A 392 5.23 30.41 11.36
N VAL A 393 4.42 31.39 11.78
CA VAL A 393 4.63 32.81 11.45
C VAL A 393 5.98 33.29 11.97
N TRP A 394 6.31 32.97 13.24
CA TRP A 394 7.63 33.28 13.81
C TRP A 394 8.76 32.70 12.97
N TRP A 395 8.66 31.43 12.56
CA TRP A 395 9.67 30.82 11.71
C TRP A 395 9.78 31.49 10.34
N ILE A 396 8.65 31.88 9.71
CA ILE A 396 8.67 32.56 8.42
C ILE A 396 9.43 33.90 8.51
N VAL A 397 9.20 34.65 9.59
CA VAL A 397 9.78 35.98 9.84
C VAL A 397 11.24 35.89 10.30
N CYS A 398 11.50 35.11 11.36
CA CYS A 398 12.80 35.07 12.03
C CYS A 398 13.76 34.00 11.46
N LYS A 399 13.27 33.09 10.60
CA LYS A 399 14.02 31.94 10.06
C LYS A 399 14.61 31.00 11.13
N GLN A 400 14.12 31.09 12.37
CA GLN A 400 14.50 30.25 13.50
C GLN A 400 13.29 29.93 14.38
N MET A 401 13.39 28.90 15.22
CA MET A 401 12.31 28.57 16.16
C MET A 401 12.30 29.53 17.35
N PRO A 402 11.16 29.76 18.03
CA PRO A 402 11.08 30.66 19.18
C PRO A 402 12.07 30.31 20.30
N TYR A 403 12.27 29.01 20.55
CA TYR A 403 13.21 28.52 21.56
C TYR A 403 14.68 28.59 21.09
N ASP A 404 14.97 28.68 19.79
CA ASP A 404 16.34 28.80 19.28
C ASP A 404 16.99 30.15 19.67
N ALA A 405 16.17 31.19 19.90
CA ALA A 405 16.61 32.52 20.33
C ALA A 405 17.30 32.54 21.71
N ILE A 406 17.12 31.49 22.53
CA ILE A 406 17.75 31.36 23.85
C ILE A 406 19.22 31.02 23.66
N GLY A 407 20.11 31.91 24.12
CA GLY A 407 21.56 31.72 24.04
C GLY A 407 22.18 32.10 22.69
N GLU A 408 21.40 32.69 21.78
CA GLU A 408 21.96 33.34 20.59
C GLU A 408 22.74 34.58 21.06
N LYS A 409 24.08 34.61 20.85
CA LYS A 409 24.79 35.89 20.89
C LYS A 409 24.15 36.72 19.79
N ARG A 410 23.34 37.73 20.16
CA ARG A 410 22.86 38.75 19.21
C ARG A 410 24.02 39.04 18.28
N ARG A 411 23.85 38.78 16.98
CA ARG A 411 24.61 39.54 15.99
C ARG A 411 24.32 40.99 16.37
N THR A 412 25.24 41.62 17.08
CA THR A 412 25.28 43.06 17.20
C THR A 412 25.12 43.54 15.78
N ALA A 413 24.07 44.32 15.54
CA ALA A 413 23.82 44.95 14.26
C ALA A 413 25.14 45.58 13.82
N GLY A 414 25.81 44.92 12.89
CA GLY A 414 27.10 45.31 12.38
C GLY A 414 26.86 46.58 11.60
N ASN A 415 27.27 47.68 12.21
CA ASN A 415 27.72 48.91 11.60
C ASN A 415 28.09 48.70 10.12
N PRO A 416 27.38 49.29 9.14
CA PRO A 416 27.80 49.25 7.77
C PRO A 416 28.93 50.27 7.62
N MET A 417 30.19 49.88 7.92
CA MET A 417 31.43 50.50 7.41
C MET A 417 32.66 49.94 8.15
N ALA A 418 33.37 49.03 7.47
CA ALA A 418 34.81 48.76 7.52
C ALA A 418 34.98 47.43 6.75
N GLY A 419 35.43 47.37 5.49
CA GLY A 419 36.67 47.96 4.99
C GLY A 419 37.82 47.05 5.40
N GLY A 420 38.24 46.13 4.51
CA GLY A 420 39.39 45.27 4.77
C GLY A 420 39.53 44.09 3.80
N GLN A 421 40.16 44.35 2.66
CA GLN A 421 40.79 43.35 1.81
C GLN A 421 41.91 42.62 2.57
N SER A 422 42.06 41.31 2.34
CA SER A 422 43.35 40.59 2.27
C SER A 422 43.04 39.20 1.72
N SER A 423 43.23 38.95 0.42
CA SER A 423 44.48 38.64 -0.27
C SER A 423 44.62 37.14 -0.48
#